data_AF-A0A5N9AB16-F1
#
_entry.id   AF-A0A5N9AB16-F1
#
_cell.length_a   1.000
_cell.length_b   1.000
_cell.length_c   1.000
_cell.angle_alpha   90.00
_cell.angle_beta   90.00
_cell.angle_gamma   90.00
#
_symmetry.space_group_name_H-M   'P 1'
#
loop_
_entity.id
_entity.type
_entity.pdbx_description
1 polymer ?
#
loop_
_entity_poly.entity_id
_entity_poly.type
_entity_poly.pdbx_seq_one_letter_code
_entity_poly.pdbx_strand_id
1 'polypeptide(L)'
;MKEDHRQNFLDAVQSIAESVFDFHDRWSLLDNKKPAHLAIEERKELLLEEVNELNDEINKTDEDKSIKLLSREAADVLYVSVGHLLALRNDGLEAMYQVSKKNNNKTKQTHFFDKKEKKVKKLNI
;
A
#
# COMPACT_ATOMS: atom_id res chain seq x y z
N MET A 1 -7.30 -15.29 -13.89
CA MET A 1 -6.03 -14.69 -14.35
C MET A 1 -5.17 -15.82 -14.88
N LYS A 2 -4.45 -15.63 -15.99
CA LYS A 2 -3.39 -16.57 -16.39
C LYS A 2 -2.33 -16.58 -15.28
N GLU A 3 -1.82 -17.75 -14.91
CA GLU A 3 -0.84 -17.94 -13.82
C GLU A 3 0.32 -16.92 -13.89
N ASP A 4 0.76 -16.63 -15.11
CA ASP A 4 1.79 -15.64 -15.45
C ASP A 4 1.50 -14.22 -14.92
N HIS A 5 0.26 -13.72 -15.04
CA HIS A 5 -0.07 -12.37 -14.55
C HIS A 5 -0.05 -12.28 -13.02
N ARG A 6 -0.46 -13.36 -12.33
CA ARG A 6 -0.40 -13.42 -10.87
C ARG A 6 1.05 -13.38 -10.40
N GLN A 7 1.93 -14.18 -11.00
CA GLN A 7 3.33 -14.22 -10.61
C GLN A 7 4.03 -12.88 -10.88
N ASN A 8 3.85 -12.31 -12.08
CA ASN A 8 4.42 -11.00 -12.43
C ASN A 8 3.99 -9.89 -11.46
N PHE A 9 2.74 -9.92 -10.99
CA PHE A 9 2.27 -8.97 -9.98
C PHE A 9 2.95 -9.17 -8.62
N LEU A 10 3.10 -10.41 -8.16
CA LEU A 10 3.79 -10.71 -6.91
C LEU A 10 5.27 -10.32 -6.96
N ASP A 11 5.94 -10.59 -8.07
CA ASP A 11 7.34 -10.23 -8.28
C ASP A 11 7.53 -8.70 -8.26
N ALA A 12 6.59 -7.94 -8.85
CA ALA A 12 6.61 -6.49 -8.82
C ALA A 12 6.42 -5.92 -7.40
N VAL A 13 5.47 -6.47 -6.62
CA VAL A 13 5.26 -6.07 -5.22
C VAL A 13 6.48 -6.41 -4.36
N GLN A 14 7.07 -7.58 -4.57
CA GLN A 14 8.30 -7.97 -3.88
C GLN A 14 9.45 -7.02 -4.21
N SER A 15 9.62 -6.64 -5.48
CA SER A 15 10.65 -5.69 -5.90
C SER A 15 10.50 -4.31 -5.23
N ILE A 16 9.27 -3.82 -5.01
CA ILE A 16 9.02 -2.61 -4.22
C ILE A 16 9.47 -2.81 -2.76
N ALA A 17 9.10 -3.92 -2.13
CA ALA A 17 9.44 -4.18 -0.74
C ALA A 17 10.97 -4.28 -0.52
N GLU A 18 11.68 -4.95 -1.43
CA GLU A 18 13.15 -5.02 -1.45
C GLU A 18 13.76 -3.63 -1.61
N SER A 19 13.30 -2.84 -2.59
CA SER A 19 13.81 -1.49 -2.82
C SER A 19 13.58 -0.56 -1.62
N VAL A 20 12.42 -0.63 -0.96
CA VAL A 20 12.13 0.15 0.26
C VAL A 20 13.11 -0.20 1.38
N PHE A 21 13.37 -1.49 1.58
CA PHE A 21 14.31 -1.96 2.59
C PHE A 21 15.72 -1.45 2.30
N ASP A 22 16.22 -1.68 1.09
CA ASP A 22 17.56 -1.26 0.65
C ASP A 22 17.73 0.26 0.72
N PHE A 23 16.69 1.02 0.40
CA PHE A 23 16.71 2.48 0.51
C PHE A 23 16.85 2.93 1.96
N HIS A 24 16.04 2.37 2.87
CA HIS A 24 16.13 2.72 4.29
C HIS A 24 17.46 2.31 4.93
N ASP A 25 18.02 1.16 4.54
CA ASP A 25 19.33 0.69 5.00
C ASP A 25 20.45 1.63 4.51
N ARG A 26 20.47 1.90 3.20
CA ARG A 26 21.46 2.77 2.54
C ARG A 26 21.55 4.16 3.15
N TRP A 27 20.40 4.73 3.55
CA TRP A 27 20.31 6.08 4.11
C TRP A 27 20.18 6.11 5.63
N SER A 28 20.22 4.95 6.30
CA SER A 28 20.09 4.83 7.76
C SER A 28 18.85 5.56 8.32
N LEU A 29 17.70 5.39 7.66
CA LEU A 29 16.47 6.14 7.95
C LEU A 29 15.62 5.53 9.08
N LEU A 30 16.01 4.38 9.62
CA LEU A 30 15.30 3.69 10.69
C LEU A 30 15.92 4.02 12.04
N ASP A 31 15.28 4.90 12.81
CA ASP A 31 15.68 5.18 14.19
C ASP A 31 15.04 4.18 15.15
N ASN A 32 15.88 3.29 15.69
CA ASN A 32 15.44 2.23 16.58
C ASN A 32 15.02 2.71 17.98
N LYS A 33 15.33 3.94 18.36
CA LYS A 33 14.98 4.51 19.68
C LYS A 33 13.73 5.37 19.62
N LYS A 34 13.29 5.75 18.42
CA LYS A 34 12.12 6.60 18.22
C LYS A 34 10.83 5.85 18.55
N PRO A 35 9.92 6.45 19.34
CA PRO A 35 8.57 5.95 19.52
C PRO A 35 7.84 5.82 18.18
N ALA A 36 7.10 4.72 18.01
CA ALA A 36 6.42 4.38 16.75
C ALA A 36 5.50 5.50 16.22
N HIS A 37 4.75 6.18 17.09
CA HIS A 37 3.86 7.26 16.69
C HIS A 37 4.61 8.47 16.11
N LEU A 38 5.76 8.84 16.69
CA LEU A 38 6.61 9.91 16.15
C LEU A 38 7.26 9.50 14.83
N ALA A 39 7.69 8.24 14.71
CA ALA A 39 8.24 7.71 13.46
C ALA A 39 7.21 7.73 12.32
N ILE A 40 5.93 7.56 12.62
CA ILE A 40 4.84 7.70 11.64
C ILE A 40 4.50 9.17 11.38
N GLU A 41 4.45 10.00 12.41
CA GLU A 41 4.15 11.43 12.29
C GLU A 41 5.11 12.13 11.33
N GLU A 42 6.41 11.87 11.43
CA GLU A 42 7.43 12.46 10.55
C GLU A 42 7.30 12.01 9.08
N ARG A 43 6.67 10.86 8.83
CA ARG A 43 6.51 10.29 7.49
C ARG A 43 5.17 10.62 6.85
N LYS A 44 4.22 11.14 7.64
CA LYS A 44 2.86 11.42 7.21
C LYS A 44 2.80 12.32 5.98
N GLU A 45 3.62 13.37 5.94
CA GLU A 45 3.62 14.32 4.83
C GLU A 45 4.10 13.67 3.52
N LEU A 46 5.05 12.72 3.59
CA LEU A 46 5.45 11.92 2.42
C LEU A 46 4.29 11.11 1.88
N LEU A 47 3.50 10.46 2.74
CA LEU A 47 2.33 9.70 2.27
C LEU A 47 1.26 10.62 1.67
N LEU A 48 1.08 11.80 2.25
CA LEU A 48 0.11 12.77 1.79
C LEU A 48 0.50 13.35 0.41
N GLU A 49 1.79 13.60 0.19
CA GLU A 49 2.36 14.02 -1.08
C GLU A 49 2.00 13.04 -2.19
N GLU A 50 2.36 11.76 -2.06
CA GLU A 50 2.07 10.74 -3.10
C GLU A 50 0.57 10.57 -3.36
N VAL A 51 -0.26 10.67 -2.31
CA VAL A 51 -1.72 10.60 -2.46
C VAL A 51 -2.26 11.80 -3.22
N ASN A 52 -1.70 12.99 -3.01
CA ASN A 52 -2.08 14.19 -3.74
C ASN A 52 -1.64 14.10 -5.21
N GLU A 53 -0.43 13.63 -5.49
CA GLU A 53 0.06 13.44 -6.87
C GLU A 53 -0.80 12.44 -7.64
N LEU A 54 -1.17 11.32 -7.00
CA LEU A 54 -2.11 10.36 -7.57
C LEU A 54 -3.48 10.99 -7.84
N ASN A 55 -4.01 11.80 -6.91
CA ASN A 55 -5.29 12.48 -7.10
C ASN A 55 -5.24 13.50 -8.24
N ASP A 56 -4.14 14.23 -8.37
CA ASP A 56 -3.94 15.20 -9.45
C ASP A 56 -3.96 14.50 -10.81
N GLU A 57 -3.31 13.33 -10.95
CA GLU A 57 -3.36 12.54 -12.18
C GLU A 57 -4.76 11.96 -12.46
N ILE A 58 -5.50 11.53 -11.43
CA ILE A 58 -6.89 11.07 -11.57
C ILE A 58 -7.80 12.20 -12.10
N ASN A 59 -7.58 13.42 -11.63
CA ASN A 59 -8.41 14.59 -11.91
C ASN A 59 -8.10 15.29 -13.24
N LYS A 60 -7.04 14.86 -13.95
CA LYS A 60 -6.74 15.36 -15.30
C LYS A 60 -7.85 15.05 -16.29
N THR A 61 -7.96 15.91 -17.30
CA THR A 61 -8.81 15.67 -18.47
C THR A 61 -8.36 14.41 -19.20
N ASP A 62 -9.24 13.77 -19.97
CA ASP A 62 -8.85 12.56 -20.72
C ASP A 62 -7.78 12.83 -21.78
N GLU A 63 -7.64 14.08 -22.23
CA GLU A 63 -6.58 14.51 -23.17
C GLU A 63 -5.20 14.56 -22.48
N ASP A 64 -5.16 14.94 -21.20
CA ASP A 64 -3.92 15.09 -20.41
C ASP A 64 -3.58 13.84 -19.58
N LYS A 65 -4.52 12.91 -19.43
CA LYS A 65 -4.40 11.73 -18.58
C LYS A 65 -3.42 10.72 -19.18
N SER A 66 -2.42 10.35 -18.38
CA SER A 66 -1.43 9.33 -18.74
C SER A 66 -1.59 8.12 -17.85
N ILE A 67 -2.05 7.00 -18.42
CA ILE A 67 -2.13 5.71 -17.70
C ILE A 67 -0.76 5.30 -17.13
N LYS A 68 0.33 5.66 -17.82
CA LYS A 68 1.69 5.38 -17.35
C LYS A 68 2.03 6.21 -16.10
N LEU A 69 1.71 7.50 -16.08
CA LEU A 69 1.93 8.34 -14.89
C LEU A 69 1.03 7.91 -13.75
N LEU A 70 -0.26 7.69 -14.03
CA LEU A 70 -1.23 7.19 -13.05
C LEU A 70 -0.75 5.91 -12.37
N SER A 71 -0.18 4.99 -13.14
CA SER A 71 0.37 3.73 -12.63
C SER A 71 1.62 3.94 -11.77
N ARG A 72 2.43 4.96 -12.07
CA ARG A 72 3.62 5.33 -11.28
C ARG A 72 3.21 5.97 -9.96
N GLU A 73 2.34 6.98 -9.98
CA GLU A 73 1.88 7.62 -8.74
C GLU A 73 1.20 6.60 -7.80
N ALA A 74 0.46 5.64 -8.36
CA ALA A 74 -0.12 4.55 -7.57
C ALA A 74 0.94 3.62 -6.95
N ALA A 75 2.06 3.40 -7.66
CA ALA A 75 3.19 2.63 -7.13
C ALA A 75 3.98 3.43 -6.08
N ASP A 76 4.10 4.74 -6.23
CA ASP A 76 4.79 5.62 -5.27
C ASP A 76 4.01 5.71 -3.94
N VAL A 77 2.67 5.79 -3.99
CA VAL A 77 1.81 5.61 -2.81
C VAL A 77 2.09 4.27 -2.11
N LEU A 78 2.23 3.17 -2.86
CA LEU A 78 2.56 1.86 -2.29
C LEU A 78 3.96 1.87 -1.67
N TYR A 79 4.96 2.44 -2.35
CA TYR A 79 6.34 2.54 -1.89
C TYR A 79 6.43 3.23 -0.53
N VAL A 80 5.80 4.40 -0.39
CA VAL A 80 5.79 5.16 0.85
C VAL A 80 4.98 4.44 1.93
N SER A 81 3.86 3.79 1.58
CA SER A 81 3.03 3.00 2.51
C SER A 81 3.79 1.80 3.08
N VAL A 82 4.55 1.06 2.26
CA VAL A 82 5.41 -0.02 2.71
C VAL A 82 6.51 0.53 3.61
N GLY A 83 7.09 1.68 3.28
CA GLY A 83 8.07 2.35 4.13
C GLY A 83 7.53 2.73 5.51
N HIS A 84 6.27 3.15 5.61
CA HIS A 84 5.61 3.42 6.90
C HIS A 84 5.51 2.16 7.75
N LEU A 85 5.10 1.05 7.16
CA LEU A 85 5.02 -0.24 7.86
C LEU A 85 6.40 -0.73 8.29
N LEU A 86 7.42 -0.56 7.46
CA LEU A 86 8.80 -0.90 7.81
C LEU A 86 9.31 -0.06 9.00
N ALA A 87 8.95 1.23 9.08
CA ALA A 87 9.31 2.10 10.20
C ALA A 87 8.70 1.64 11.56
N LEU A 88 7.59 0.90 11.51
CA LEU A 88 6.94 0.26 12.68
C LEU A 88 7.57 -1.09 13.06
N ARG A 89 8.53 -1.59 12.27
CA ARG A 89 9.31 -2.80 12.58
C ARG A 89 8.41 -4.02 12.78
N ASN A 90 8.62 -4.77 13.86
CA ASN A 90 7.87 -5.98 14.18
C ASN A 90 6.36 -5.73 14.26
N ASP A 91 5.93 -4.60 14.80
CA ASP A 91 4.50 -4.25 14.89
C ASP A 91 3.91 -4.00 13.49
N GLY A 92 4.68 -3.38 12.59
CA GLY A 92 4.30 -3.17 11.20
C GLY A 92 4.18 -4.49 10.42
N LEU A 93 5.19 -5.37 10.57
CA LEU A 93 5.20 -6.71 9.98
C LEU A 93 4.01 -7.54 10.48
N GLU A 94 3.76 -7.53 11.79
CA GLU A 94 2.63 -8.23 12.37
C GLU A 94 1.29 -7.67 11.85
N ALA A 95 1.14 -6.35 11.76
CA ALA A 95 -0.04 -5.72 11.18
C ALA A 95 -0.28 -6.16 9.72
N MET A 96 0.77 -6.26 8.89
CA MET A 96 0.67 -6.76 7.52
C MET A 96 0.14 -8.21 7.47
N TYR A 97 0.65 -9.09 8.34
CA TYR A 97 0.17 -10.46 8.45
C TYR A 97 -1.28 -10.54 8.96
N GLN A 98 -1.62 -9.74 9.97
CA GLN A 98 -2.98 -9.71 10.51
C GLN A 98 -3.99 -9.22 9.47
N VAL A 99 -3.68 -8.14 8.73
CA VAL A 99 -4.57 -7.60 7.69
C VAL A 99 -4.72 -8.57 6.51
N SER A 100 -3.63 -9.18 6.04
CA SER A 100 -3.69 -10.17 4.96
C SER A 100 -4.51 -11.39 5.36
N LYS A 101 -4.24 -11.99 6.54
CA LYS A 101 -5.00 -13.12 7.08
C LYS A 101 -6.49 -12.79 7.24
N LYS A 102 -6.80 -11.63 7.83
CA LYS A 102 -8.18 -11.15 8.00
C LYS A 102 -8.93 -11.04 6.67
N ASN A 103 -8.29 -10.51 5.62
CA ASN A 103 -8.91 -10.37 4.31
C ASN A 103 -9.04 -11.70 3.57
N ASN A 104 -8.04 -12.59 3.67
CA ASN A 104 -8.09 -13.93 3.08
C ASN A 104 -9.21 -14.80 3.68
N ASN A 105 -9.54 -14.56 4.95
CA ASN A 105 -10.65 -15.24 5.62
C ASN A 105 -12.04 -14.72 5.21
N LYS A 106 -12.13 -13.66 4.39
CA LYS A 106 -13.42 -13.19 3.86
C LYS A 106 -13.90 -14.17 2.79
N THR A 107 -14.98 -14.89 3.10
CA THR A 107 -15.61 -15.84 2.17
C THR A 107 -16.95 -15.32 1.69
N LYS A 108 -17.45 -15.82 0.55
CA LYS A 108 -18.82 -15.54 0.07
C LYS A 108 -19.92 -16.02 1.04
N GLN A 109 -19.57 -16.85 2.02
CA GLN A 109 -20.47 -17.32 3.09
C GLN A 109 -20.56 -16.36 4.27
N THR A 110 -19.55 -15.51 4.46
CA THR A 110 -19.45 -14.58 5.60
C THR A 110 -19.55 -13.12 5.18
N HIS A 111 -19.40 -12.85 3.88
CA HIS A 111 -19.33 -11.53 3.29
C HIS A 111 -20.05 -11.47 1.93
N PHE A 112 -20.48 -10.27 1.55
CA PHE A 112 -21.04 -9.98 0.23
C PHE A 112 -20.40 -8.72 -0.36
N PHE A 113 -20.50 -8.56 -1.69
CA PHE A 113 -20.08 -7.33 -2.37
C PHE A 113 -21.26 -6.36 -2.45
N ASP A 114 -21.16 -5.26 -1.71
CA ASP A 114 -22.09 -4.14 -1.78
C ASP A 114 -21.79 -3.33 -3.05
N LYS A 115 -22.70 -3.40 -4.04
CA LYS A 115 -22.54 -2.69 -5.32
C LYS A 115 -22.65 -1.17 -5.18
N LYS A 116 -23.41 -0.67 -4.19
CA LYS A 116 -23.61 0.78 -3.98
C LYS A 116 -22.34 1.41 -3.44
N GLU A 117 -21.71 0.76 -2.47
CA GLU A 117 -20.46 1.23 -1.86
C GLU A 117 -19.19 0.69 -2.54
N LYS A 118 -19.35 -0.18 -3.56
CA LYS A 118 -18.25 -0.87 -4.25
C LYS A 118 -17.28 -1.57 -3.29
N LYS A 119 -17.81 -2.20 -2.24
CA LYS A 119 -17.02 -2.73 -1.11
C LYS A 119 -17.50 -4.10 -0.65
N VAL A 120 -16.57 -4.95 -0.23
CA VAL A 120 -16.89 -6.22 0.45
C VAL A 120 -17.24 -5.95 1.92
N LYS A 121 -18.46 -6.31 2.33
CA LYS A 121 -19.00 -6.15 3.68
C LYS A 121 -19.30 -7.49 4.33
N LYS A 122 -19.22 -7.54 5.66
CA LYS A 122 -19.65 -8.70 6.45
C LYS A 122 -21.17 -8.83 6.33
N LEU A 123 -21.67 -10.06 6.26
CA LEU A 123 -23.11 -10.31 6.37
C LEU A 123 -23.54 -9.93 7.79
N ASN A 124 -24.58 -9.09 7.88
CA ASN A 124 -25.27 -8.86 9.15
C ASN A 124 -26.18 -10.07 9.36
N ILE A 125 -25.73 -11.03 10.17
CA ILE A 125 -26.51 -12.18 10.63
C ILE A 125 -26.86 -11.89 12.09
#